data_AF-A0A7W7ZD63-F1
#
_entry.id   AF-A0A7W7ZD63-F1
#
_cell.length_a   1.000
_cell.length_b   1.000
_cell.length_c   1.000
_cell.angle_alpha   90.00
_cell.angle_beta   90.00
_cell.angle_gamma   90.00
#
_symmetry.space_group_name_H-M   'P 1'
#
loop_
_entity.id
_entity.type
_entity.pdbx_description
1 polymer ?
#
loop_
_entity_poly.entity_id
_entity_poly.type
_entity_poly.pdbx_seq_one_letter_code
_entity_poly.pdbx_strand_id
1 'polypeptide(L)'
;MFWHLIYPGYYDPKSIAYLGWKFHVLPMEPVRALNTMTHGPNSDRLVLGKSRQQLQQRFGFVRTVDQVSPYLRDYCAAARPGADLLFLNSSDWMVVMQRDRAVELVLCKG
;
A
#
# COMPACT_ATOMS: atom_id res chain seq x y z
N MET A 1 -27.91 10.61 0.29
CA MET A 1 -26.49 11.02 0.23
C MET A 1 -26.00 10.85 -1.21
N PHE A 2 -25.82 11.95 -1.97
CA PHE A 2 -25.61 11.94 -3.43
C PHE A 2 -24.22 11.45 -3.86
N TRP A 3 -23.27 11.37 -2.93
CA TRP A 3 -21.86 11.07 -3.19
C TRP A 3 -21.60 9.68 -3.80
N HIS A 4 -22.38 8.67 -3.42
CA HIS A 4 -22.26 7.31 -4.00
C HIS A 4 -22.68 7.25 -5.47
N LEU A 5 -23.49 8.21 -5.94
CA LEU A 5 -23.89 8.31 -7.35
C LEU A 5 -22.81 8.98 -8.22
N ILE A 6 -22.00 9.86 -7.63
CA ILE A 6 -20.90 10.57 -8.31
C ILE A 6 -19.66 9.67 -8.41
N TYR A 7 -19.39 8.88 -7.37
CA TYR A 7 -18.23 7.99 -7.28
C TYR A 7 -18.66 6.55 -7.04
N PRO A 8 -19.35 5.90 -8.01
CA PRO A 8 -19.84 4.53 -7.85
C PRO A 8 -18.74 3.48 -7.98
N GLY A 9 -17.55 3.87 -8.44
CA GLY A 9 -16.46 2.95 -8.76
C GLY A 9 -15.99 2.16 -7.54
N TYR A 10 -15.91 0.85 -7.69
CA TYR A 10 -15.50 -0.05 -6.61
C TYR A 10 -14.07 0.24 -6.10
N TYR A 11 -13.18 0.68 -7.00
CA TYR A 11 -11.80 1.10 -6.75
C TYR A 11 -11.62 2.63 -6.87
N ASP A 12 -12.69 3.41 -6.66
CA ASP A 12 -12.61 4.86 -6.72
C ASP A 12 -12.00 5.44 -5.42
N PRO A 13 -10.87 6.16 -5.49
CA PRO A 13 -10.23 6.77 -4.32
C PRO A 13 -11.04 7.92 -3.71
N LYS A 14 -12.11 8.37 -4.37
CA LYS A 14 -13.08 9.34 -3.84
C LYS A 14 -14.33 8.67 -3.28
N SER A 15 -14.47 7.35 -3.38
CA SER A 15 -15.60 6.63 -2.77
C SER A 15 -15.63 6.84 -1.25
N ILE A 16 -16.84 6.90 -0.66
CA ILE A 16 -17.00 7.03 0.81
C ILE A 16 -16.34 5.86 1.54
N ALA A 17 -16.39 4.66 0.96
CA ALA A 17 -15.75 3.49 1.55
C ALA A 17 -14.24 3.72 1.69
N TYR A 18 -13.56 4.17 0.63
CA TYR A 18 -12.12 4.40 0.68
C TYR A 18 -11.75 5.61 1.55
N LEU A 19 -12.50 6.71 1.46
CA LEU A 19 -12.27 7.88 2.32
C LEU A 19 -12.47 7.53 3.80
N GLY A 20 -13.55 6.81 4.12
CA GLY A 20 -13.81 6.32 5.47
C GLY A 20 -12.69 5.42 5.98
N TRP A 21 -12.20 4.50 5.16
CA TRP A 21 -11.02 3.71 5.51
C TRP A 21 -9.77 4.58 5.69
N LYS A 22 -9.49 5.50 4.77
CA LYS A 22 -8.34 6.42 4.78
C LYS A 22 -8.27 7.21 6.09
N PHE A 23 -9.42 7.64 6.61
CA PHE A 23 -9.54 8.40 7.85
C PHE A 23 -9.90 7.54 9.08
N HIS A 24 -9.76 6.21 9.01
CA HIS A 24 -9.99 5.29 10.13
C HIS A 24 -11.44 5.28 10.67
N VAL A 25 -12.42 5.67 9.85
CA VAL A 25 -13.85 5.70 10.20
C VAL A 25 -14.56 4.40 9.81
N LEU A 26 -14.18 3.79 8.68
CA LEU A 26 -14.82 2.59 8.16
C LEU A 26 -13.78 1.49 7.91
N PRO A 27 -14.10 0.22 8.17
CA PRO A 27 -13.25 -0.89 7.75
C PRO A 27 -13.30 -1.04 6.22
N MET A 28 -12.20 -1.52 5.63
CA MET A 28 -12.13 -1.94 4.24
C MET A 28 -11.17 -3.12 4.15
N GLU A 29 -11.50 -4.06 3.28
CA GLU A 29 -10.64 -5.20 2.98
C GLU A 29 -9.28 -4.69 2.42
N PRO A 30 -8.13 -5.15 2.96
CA PRO A 30 -6.83 -4.60 2.60
C PRO A 30 -6.46 -4.66 1.12
N VAL A 31 -6.78 -5.74 0.40
CA VAL A 31 -6.49 -5.86 -1.03
C VAL A 31 -7.28 -4.81 -1.82
N ARG A 32 -8.56 -4.62 -1.51
CA ARG A 32 -9.37 -3.53 -2.09
C ARG A 32 -8.77 -2.16 -1.79
N ALA A 33 -8.34 -1.93 -0.55
CA ALA A 33 -7.74 -0.66 -0.16
C ALA A 33 -6.44 -0.38 -0.93
N LEU A 34 -5.56 -1.38 -1.08
CA LEU A 34 -4.30 -1.29 -1.83
C LEU A 34 -4.54 -1.06 -3.33
N ASN A 35 -5.53 -1.74 -3.92
CA ASN A 35 -5.92 -1.52 -5.32
C ASN A 35 -6.46 -0.10 -5.53
N THR A 36 -7.33 0.38 -4.63
CA THR A 36 -7.86 1.75 -4.69
C THR A 36 -6.76 2.80 -4.49
N MET A 37 -5.77 2.50 -3.65
CA MET A 37 -4.63 3.37 -3.36
C MET A 37 -3.76 3.64 -4.59
N THR A 38 -3.74 2.77 -5.60
CA THR A 38 -2.98 2.98 -6.86
C THR A 38 -3.46 4.19 -7.67
N HIS A 39 -4.71 4.59 -7.48
CA HIS A 39 -5.33 5.73 -8.14
C HIS A 39 -5.45 6.96 -7.21
N GLY A 40 -5.08 6.82 -5.95
CA GLY A 40 -5.29 7.82 -4.90
C GLY A 40 -4.14 8.83 -4.80
N PRO A 41 -4.43 10.12 -4.57
CA PRO A 41 -3.40 11.08 -4.21
C PRO A 41 -2.92 10.86 -2.76
N ASN A 42 -1.63 11.12 -2.53
CA ASN A 42 -0.98 11.06 -1.22
C ASN A 42 -1.04 9.68 -0.55
N SER A 43 -0.83 8.61 -1.32
CA SER A 43 -0.76 7.23 -0.83
C SER A 43 0.44 6.99 0.09
N ASP A 44 1.52 7.73 -0.11
CA ASP A 44 2.71 7.81 0.73
C ASP A 44 2.36 8.13 2.20
N ARG A 45 1.45 9.09 2.45
CA ARG A 45 1.02 9.47 3.81
C ARG A 45 0.37 8.34 4.60
N LEU A 46 -0.11 7.29 3.92
CA LEU A 46 -0.69 6.11 4.57
C LEU A 46 0.36 5.12 5.06
N VAL A 47 1.61 5.28 4.63
CA VAL A 47 2.70 4.33 4.80
C VAL A 47 3.89 4.95 5.53
N LEU A 48 4.33 6.14 5.12
CA LEU A 48 5.54 6.78 5.63
C LEU A 48 5.51 6.95 7.15
N GLY A 49 6.65 6.68 7.79
CA GLY A 49 6.85 6.76 9.24
C GLY A 49 6.28 5.57 10.03
N LYS A 50 5.50 4.67 9.40
CA LYS A 50 4.96 3.49 10.09
C LYS A 50 6.02 2.41 10.28
N SER A 51 5.92 1.69 11.40
CA SER A 51 6.70 0.49 11.63
C SER A 51 6.15 -0.71 10.87
N ARG A 52 6.93 -1.79 10.80
CA ARG A 52 6.48 -3.05 10.18
C ARG A 52 5.15 -3.55 10.75
N GLN A 53 5.02 -3.51 12.08
CA GLN A 53 3.81 -3.95 12.78
C GLN A 53 2.60 -3.06 12.44
N GLN A 54 2.80 -1.75 12.36
CA GLN A 54 1.73 -0.81 11.99
C GLN A 54 1.29 -1.00 10.53
N LEU A 55 2.22 -1.33 9.63
CA LEU A 55 1.90 -1.68 8.25
C LEU A 55 1.10 -2.98 8.17
N GLN A 56 1.50 -4.02 8.92
CA GLN A 56 0.72 -5.27 9.02
C GLN A 56 -0.70 -4.99 9.55
N GLN A 57 -0.83 -4.30 10.68
CA GLN A 57 -2.14 -3.95 11.24
C GLN A 57 -3.04 -3.20 10.25
N ARG A 58 -2.45 -2.34 9.41
CA ARG A 58 -3.21 -1.52 8.46
C ARG A 58 -3.55 -2.25 7.16
N PHE A 59 -2.65 -3.09 6.66
CA PHE A 59 -2.72 -3.68 5.32
C PHE A 59 -2.82 -5.21 5.34
N GLY A 60 -3.00 -5.82 6.52
CA GLY A 60 -3.10 -7.26 6.72
C GLY A 60 -1.73 -7.87 7.01
N PHE A 61 -1.06 -8.38 5.97
CA PHE A 61 0.29 -8.92 6.10
C PHE A 61 1.28 -8.13 5.25
N VAL A 62 2.56 -8.32 5.54
CA VAL A 62 3.67 -7.80 4.71
C VAL A 62 4.53 -8.96 4.27
N ARG A 63 5.07 -8.89 3.06
CA ARG A 63 5.96 -9.89 2.48
C ARG A 63 7.39 -9.35 2.43
N THR A 64 8.37 -10.24 2.61
CA THR A 64 9.77 -9.95 2.29
C THR A 64 10.06 -10.19 0.81
N VAL A 65 11.24 -9.76 0.37
CA VAL A 65 11.75 -9.96 -1.00
C VAL A 65 11.77 -11.45 -1.42
N ASP A 66 11.97 -12.36 -0.47
CA ASP A 66 11.98 -13.80 -0.74
C ASP A 66 10.58 -14.38 -0.98
N GLN A 67 9.53 -13.66 -0.58
CA GLN A 67 8.13 -14.08 -0.64
C GLN A 67 7.37 -13.49 -1.84
N VAL A 68 8.04 -12.72 -2.70
CA VAL A 68 7.45 -12.14 -3.92
C VAL A 68 7.93 -12.88 -5.18
N SER A 69 7.29 -12.58 -6.31
CA SER A 69 7.67 -13.15 -7.61
C SER A 69 9.12 -12.80 -7.98
N PRO A 70 9.80 -13.64 -8.79
CA PRO A 70 11.15 -13.35 -9.26
C PRO A 70 11.27 -11.98 -9.93
N TYR A 71 10.26 -11.57 -10.71
CA TYR A 71 10.22 -10.26 -11.35
C TYR A 71 10.31 -9.10 -10.34
N LEU A 72 9.47 -9.11 -9.30
CA LEU A 72 9.50 -8.05 -8.28
C LEU A 72 10.80 -8.06 -7.49
N ARG A 73 11.34 -9.26 -7.21
CA ARG A 73 12.64 -9.41 -6.56
C ARG A 73 13.75 -8.75 -7.37
N ASP A 74 13.85 -9.05 -8.66
CA ASP A 74 14.91 -8.53 -9.53
C ASP A 74 14.79 -7.02 -9.74
N TYR A 75 13.58 -6.52 -10.02
CA TYR A 75 13.32 -5.09 -10.18
C TYR A 75 13.74 -4.29 -8.94
N CYS A 76 13.36 -4.77 -7.75
CA CYS A 76 13.59 -4.04 -6.51
C CYS A 76 15.04 -4.16 -6.03
N ALA A 77 15.67 -5.33 -6.18
CA ALA A 77 17.08 -5.53 -5.85
C ALA A 77 17.99 -4.63 -6.68
N ALA A 78 17.67 -4.42 -7.97
CA ALA A 78 18.41 -3.50 -8.82
C ALA A 78 18.18 -2.02 -8.44
N ALA A 79 16.94 -1.64 -8.10
CA ALA A 79 16.59 -0.26 -7.81
C ALA A 79 17.06 0.23 -6.42
N ARG A 80 17.15 -0.67 -5.43
CA ARG A 80 17.49 -0.35 -4.03
C ARG A 80 18.42 -1.42 -3.43
N PRO A 81 19.67 -1.53 -3.91
CA PRO A 81 20.59 -2.55 -3.43
C PRO A 81 20.90 -2.39 -1.94
N GLY A 82 20.78 -3.48 -1.18
CA GLY A 82 21.08 -3.51 0.26
C GLY A 82 20.04 -2.83 1.17
N ALA A 83 18.92 -2.37 0.61
CA ALA A 83 17.83 -1.81 1.41
C ALA A 83 16.99 -2.90 2.09
N ASP A 84 16.39 -2.57 3.24
CA ASP A 84 15.36 -3.41 3.86
C ASP A 84 14.02 -3.10 3.18
N LEU A 85 13.46 -4.12 2.51
CA LEU A 85 12.31 -3.98 1.62
C LEU A 85 11.15 -4.85 2.11
N LEU A 86 9.96 -4.26 2.12
CA LEU A 86 8.70 -4.94 2.41
C LEU A 86 7.70 -4.73 1.30
N PHE A 87 6.81 -5.68 1.09
CA PHE A 87 5.68 -5.56 0.18
C PHE A 87 4.36 -5.62 0.95
N LEU A 88 3.43 -4.73 0.60
CA LEU A 88 2.13 -4.66 1.28
C LEU A 88 1.18 -5.73 0.73
N ASN A 89 0.78 -6.68 1.57
CA ASN A 89 -0.13 -7.78 1.21
C ASN A 89 0.32 -8.46 -0.11
N SER A 90 -0.61 -8.92 -0.95
CA SER A 90 -0.38 -9.47 -2.28
C SER A 90 -0.15 -8.43 -3.39
N SER A 91 0.00 -7.13 -3.05
CA SER A 91 0.12 -6.05 -4.04
C SER A 91 1.56 -5.78 -4.51
N ASP A 92 1.68 -4.94 -5.54
CA ASP A 92 2.94 -4.44 -6.09
C ASP A 92 3.48 -3.19 -5.36
N TRP A 93 2.91 -2.85 -4.20
CA TRP A 93 3.42 -1.79 -3.34
C TRP A 93 4.64 -2.26 -2.56
N MET A 94 5.79 -1.70 -2.89
CA MET A 94 7.05 -1.85 -2.15
C MET A 94 7.21 -0.68 -1.16
N VAL A 95 7.71 -1.01 0.02
CA VAL A 95 8.06 -0.08 1.08
C VAL A 95 9.53 -0.24 1.41
N VAL A 96 10.28 0.86 1.39
CA VAL A 96 11.67 0.88 1.88
C VAL A 96 11.63 1.21 3.36
N MET A 97 12.30 0.37 4.16
CA MET A 97 12.39 0.49 5.60
C MET A 97 13.78 1.00 6.00
N GLN A 98 13.82 1.90 6.98
CA GLN A 98 15.04 2.36 7.64
C GLN A 98 14.79 2.44 9.15
N ARG A 99 15.58 1.72 9.95
CA ARG A 99 15.44 1.70 11.42
C ARG A 99 13.99 1.41 11.88
N ASP A 100 13.35 0.39 11.31
CA ASP A 100 11.94 0.00 11.54
C ASP A 100 10.93 1.13 11.21
N ARG A 101 11.24 2.00 10.25
CA ARG A 101 10.33 3.05 9.78
C ARG A 101 10.27 3.05 8.26
N ALA A 102 9.07 3.11 7.71
CA ALA A 102 8.88 3.31 6.29
C ALA A 102 9.36 4.70 5.85
N VAL A 103 10.28 4.75 4.91
CA VAL A 103 10.86 6.01 4.37
C VAL A 103 10.51 6.26 2.91
N GLU A 104 10.10 5.22 2.18
CA GLU A 104 9.71 5.32 0.78
C GLU A 104 8.55 4.36 0.49
N LEU A 105 7.64 4.78 -0.39
CA LEU A 105 6.59 3.94 -0.94
C LEU A 105 6.70 3.98 -2.47
N VAL A 106 6.81 2.80 -3.08
CA VAL A 106 6.98 2.64 -4.54
C VAL A 106 5.91 1.68 -5.06
N LEU A 107 5.26 2.05 -6.15
CA LEU A 107 4.39 1.13 -6.88
C LEU A 107 5.21 0.48 -7.99
N CYS A 108 5.56 -0.79 -7.83
CA CYS A 108 6.37 -1.54 -8.78
C CYS A 108 5.52 -1.93 -10.00
N LYS A 109 5.34 -1.02 -10.96
CA LYS A 109 4.68 -1.31 -12.24
C LYS A 109 5.71 -1.83 -13.23
N GLY A 110 5.33 -2.88 -13.96
CA GLY A 110 5.91 -3.19 -15.27
C GLY A 110 5.36 -2.29 -16.36
#